data_AF-A0A7V4IVY2-F1
#
_entry.id   AF-A0A7V4IVY2-F1
#
_cell.length_a   1.000
_cell.length_b   1.000
_cell.length_c   1.000
_cell.angle_alpha   90.00
_cell.angle_beta   90.00
_cell.angle_gamma   90.00
#
_symmetry.space_group_name_H-M   'P 1'
#
loop_
_entity.id
_entity.type
_entity.pdbx_description
1 polymer ?
#
loop_
_entity_poly.entity_id
_entity_poly.type
_entity_poly.pdbx_seq_one_letter_code
_entity_poly.pdbx_strand_id
1 'polypeptide(L)'
;MMARFLGYAAVGAVLAALVLLYRTAQKYDPARDEAAVPFGTVTLEIDRAIMTGRTADRDDWRVRVDHIRVRHGYGSNLEDFGSVEFQGLRDGRLYDKGRPAARFSAESAIYDRQMRQFRLMGSLKVASEQGDTLNAPECIWSESDGILRFSQGAHARSRDGEVRVPSALFSPRTRVLECMEGAAGRFEEHSFQAGRLRWDIERRLLECDGGVAGTRRSTRYSARSARVDLRNKAIRVNEGTIVLRMEEQREGAGVSP
;
A
#
# COMPACT_ATOMS: atom_id res chain seq x y z
N MET A 1 -14.29 -12.05 23.33
CA MET A 1 -14.28 -10.65 22.83
C MET A 1 -12.84 -10.14 22.75
N MET A 2 -12.00 -10.70 21.86
CA MET A 2 -10.56 -10.35 21.72
C MET A 2 -10.02 -10.81 20.35
N ALA A 3 -10.44 -10.19 19.25
CA ALA A 3 -10.03 -10.60 17.91
C ALA A 3 -9.99 -9.45 16.90
N ARG A 4 -9.32 -8.33 17.21
CA ARG A 4 -9.23 -7.13 16.32
C ARG A 4 -8.00 -6.25 16.56
N PHE A 5 -6.80 -6.83 16.56
CA PHE A 5 -5.54 -6.05 16.64
C PHE A 5 -4.48 -6.54 15.64
N LEU A 6 -4.86 -7.39 14.69
CA LEU A 6 -3.96 -8.41 14.08
C LEU A 6 -3.56 -8.15 12.62
N GLY A 7 -3.82 -6.96 12.08
CA GLY A 7 -3.36 -6.58 10.73
C GLY A 7 -2.45 -5.37 10.69
N TYR A 8 -2.07 -4.84 11.87
CA TYR A 8 -1.45 -3.53 12.04
C TYR A 8 0.08 -3.56 12.10
N ALA A 9 0.70 -4.66 12.52
CA ALA A 9 2.15 -4.71 12.49
C ALA A 9 2.68 -5.12 11.11
N ALA A 10 1.92 -5.86 10.30
CA ALA A 10 2.41 -6.48 9.06
C ALA A 10 3.04 -5.49 8.08
N VAL A 11 2.30 -4.45 7.69
CA VAL A 11 2.81 -3.48 6.73
C VAL A 11 3.73 -2.45 7.42
N GLY A 12 3.71 -2.30 8.75
CA GLY A 12 4.74 -1.53 9.47
C GLY A 12 6.05 -2.31 9.65
N ALA A 13 5.99 -3.64 9.60
CA ALA A 13 7.09 -4.58 9.81
C ALA A 13 7.91 -4.80 8.54
N VAL A 14 7.30 -4.80 7.33
CA VAL A 14 8.07 -4.73 6.06
C VAL A 14 9.11 -3.62 6.13
N LEU A 15 8.62 -2.54 6.70
CA LEU A 15 9.13 -1.21 6.59
C LEU A 15 10.20 -1.04 7.68
N ALA A 16 9.86 -1.25 8.94
CA ALA A 16 10.81 -1.30 10.06
C ALA A 16 12.05 -2.19 9.79
N ALA A 17 11.90 -3.24 8.98
CA ALA A 17 12.96 -4.20 8.85
C ALA A 17 13.68 -4.17 7.48
N LEU A 18 13.18 -3.41 6.50
CA LEU A 18 14.02 -2.83 5.43
C LEU A 18 15.09 -1.89 6.05
N VAL A 19 14.78 -1.18 7.15
CA VAL A 19 15.74 -0.41 7.96
C VAL A 19 16.79 -1.31 8.65
N LEU A 20 16.39 -2.50 9.09
CA LEU A 20 17.27 -3.44 9.80
C LEU A 20 18.22 -4.16 8.85
N LEU A 21 17.83 -4.42 7.60
CA LEU A 21 18.78 -4.87 6.57
C LEU A 21 19.91 -3.88 6.36
N TYR A 22 19.59 -2.60 6.29
CA TYR A 22 20.59 -1.54 6.15
C TYR A 22 21.62 -1.61 7.29
N ARG A 23 21.16 -1.82 8.52
CA ARG A 23 22.04 -2.03 9.70
C ARG A 23 22.77 -3.36 9.72
N THR A 24 22.26 -4.40 9.06
CA THR A 24 22.88 -5.73 9.03
C THR A 24 23.94 -5.83 7.92
N ALA A 25 23.75 -5.11 6.81
CA ALA A 25 24.78 -4.90 5.80
C ALA A 25 26.01 -4.15 6.37
N GLN A 26 25.83 -3.33 7.42
CA GLN A 26 26.92 -2.70 8.18
C GLN A 26 27.70 -3.66 9.09
N LYS A 27 27.23 -4.90 9.35
CA LYS A 27 27.97 -5.89 10.15
C LYS A 27 28.94 -6.75 9.31
N TYR A 28 29.04 -6.47 8.02
CA TYR A 28 30.08 -7.04 7.17
C TYR A 28 31.36 -6.22 7.40
N ASP A 29 32.39 -6.86 7.93
CA ASP A 29 33.68 -6.24 8.26
C ASP A 29 34.62 -6.27 7.03
N PRO A 30 34.84 -5.14 6.32
CA PRO A 30 35.76 -5.09 5.18
C PRO A 30 37.24 -5.12 5.60
N ALA A 31 37.58 -5.11 6.89
CA ALA A 31 38.96 -5.06 7.37
C ALA A 31 39.75 -6.38 7.14
N ARG A 32 39.18 -7.38 6.47
CA ARG A 32 39.86 -8.63 6.13
C ARG A 32 40.60 -8.66 4.80
N ASP A 33 40.38 -7.66 3.92
CA ASP A 33 41.06 -7.57 2.63
C ASP A 33 41.42 -6.11 2.31
N GLU A 34 42.34 -5.53 3.08
CA GLU A 34 43.01 -4.28 2.69
C GLU A 34 44.11 -4.58 1.66
N ALA A 35 43.72 -4.64 0.39
CA ALA A 35 44.61 -4.35 -0.72
C ALA A 35 44.11 -3.09 -1.43
N ALA A 36 44.92 -2.04 -1.40
CA ALA A 36 44.64 -0.76 -2.04
C ALA A 36 44.47 -0.94 -3.56
N VAL A 37 43.23 -0.80 -4.04
CA VAL A 37 42.89 -0.77 -5.47
C VAL A 37 42.55 0.67 -5.88
N PRO A 38 42.94 1.14 -7.09
CA PRO A 38 42.79 2.55 -7.49
C PRO A 38 41.33 3.01 -7.55
N PHE A 39 41.10 4.28 -7.23
CA PHE A 39 39.80 4.94 -7.14
C PHE A 39 38.95 4.83 -8.42
N GLY A 40 38.03 3.86 -8.43
CA GLY A 40 36.87 3.80 -9.30
C GLY A 40 35.58 3.83 -8.46
N THR A 41 34.44 4.10 -9.08
CA THR A 41 33.15 3.94 -8.41
C THR A 41 32.95 2.47 -8.08
N VAL A 42 33.03 2.11 -6.79
CA VAL A 42 32.73 0.76 -6.34
C VAL A 42 31.22 0.57 -6.47
N THR A 43 30.81 -0.40 -7.26
CA THR A 43 29.41 -0.85 -7.35
C THR A 43 29.37 -2.26 -6.81
N LEU A 44 28.59 -2.48 -5.75
CA LEU A 44 28.32 -3.83 -5.25
C LEU A 44 27.05 -4.34 -5.92
N GLU A 45 27.16 -5.50 -6.58
CA GLU A 45 26.03 -6.21 -7.19
C GLU A 45 25.83 -7.56 -6.50
N ILE A 46 24.57 -7.88 -6.19
CA ILE A 46 24.19 -9.15 -5.55
C ILE A 46 23.03 -9.74 -6.33
N ASP A 47 23.21 -10.95 -6.84
CA ASP A 47 22.18 -11.70 -7.55
C ASP A 47 21.46 -12.68 -6.63
N ARG A 48 20.14 -12.75 -6.78
CA ARG A 48 19.23 -13.71 -6.11
C ARG A 48 19.46 -13.76 -4.60
N ALA A 49 19.14 -12.66 -3.94
CA ALA A 49 19.19 -12.57 -2.48
C ALA A 49 17.84 -12.95 -1.86
N ILE A 50 17.89 -13.60 -0.71
CA ILE A 50 16.78 -13.58 0.23
C ILE A 50 17.12 -12.55 1.28
N MET A 51 16.35 -11.47 1.31
CA MET A 51 16.49 -10.47 2.35
C MET A 51 15.50 -10.78 3.46
N THR A 52 15.98 -10.74 4.70
CA THR A 52 15.18 -10.89 5.90
C THR A 52 15.50 -9.75 6.82
N GLY A 53 14.48 -9.13 7.40
CA GLY A 53 14.69 -8.18 8.48
C GLY A 53 14.10 -8.71 9.78
N ARG A 54 14.81 -8.47 10.88
CA ARG A 54 14.50 -9.01 12.21
C ARG A 54 14.54 -7.95 13.30
N THR A 55 13.54 -7.93 14.17
CA THR A 55 13.57 -7.19 15.44
C THR A 55 13.62 -8.18 16.59
N ALA A 56 14.56 -8.00 17.53
CA ALA A 56 14.68 -8.81 18.76
C ALA A 56 14.53 -10.33 18.50
N ASP A 57 15.33 -10.85 17.56
CA ASP A 57 15.42 -12.26 17.14
C ASP A 57 14.16 -12.86 16.49
N ARG A 58 13.23 -12.03 16.00
CA ARG A 58 12.04 -12.48 15.26
C ARG A 58 12.08 -11.96 13.83
N ASP A 59 11.71 -12.81 12.88
CA ASP A 59 11.50 -12.39 11.49
C ASP A 59 10.30 -11.45 11.43
N ASP A 60 10.53 -10.21 10.99
CA ASP A 60 9.50 -9.21 10.75
C ASP A 60 9.04 -9.21 9.30
N TRP A 61 9.92 -9.61 8.38
CA TRP A 61 9.60 -9.85 6.97
C TRP A 61 10.73 -10.60 6.27
N ARG A 62 10.40 -11.07 5.07
CA ARG A 62 11.31 -11.74 4.15
C ARG A 62 10.91 -11.43 2.71
N VAL A 63 11.85 -11.16 1.82
CA VAL A 63 11.59 -11.00 0.37
C VAL A 63 12.68 -11.70 -0.42
N ARG A 64 12.34 -12.23 -1.59
CA ARG A 64 13.33 -12.61 -2.59
C ARG A 64 13.56 -11.42 -3.52
N VAL A 65 14.82 -11.08 -3.75
CA VAL A 65 15.22 -10.03 -4.69
C VAL A 65 16.09 -10.66 -5.76
N ASP A 66 15.75 -10.41 -7.02
CA ASP A 66 16.47 -10.98 -8.16
C ASP A 66 17.85 -10.30 -8.33
N HIS A 67 17.93 -8.98 -8.13
CA HIS A 67 19.19 -8.22 -8.24
C HIS A 67 19.22 -7.01 -7.29
N ILE A 68 20.36 -6.76 -6.65
CA ILE A 68 20.61 -5.61 -5.77
C ILE A 68 21.85 -4.88 -6.27
N ARG A 69 21.75 -3.56 -6.43
CA ARG A 69 22.88 -2.69 -6.78
C ARG A 69 23.04 -1.58 -5.74
N VAL A 70 24.21 -1.53 -5.11
CA VAL A 70 24.57 -0.45 -4.17
C VAL A 70 25.48 0.53 -4.89
N ARG A 71 25.07 1.82 -4.93
CA ARG A 71 25.88 2.89 -5.51
C ARG A 71 26.61 3.65 -4.39
N HIS A 72 27.93 3.55 -4.38
CA HIS A 72 28.78 4.29 -3.45
C HIS A 72 29.18 5.66 -4.01
N GLY A 73 29.35 6.64 -3.12
CA GLY A 73 29.99 7.91 -3.45
C GLY A 73 31.48 7.71 -3.71
N TYR A 74 32.10 8.64 -4.43
CA TYR A 74 33.55 8.62 -4.65
C TYR A 74 34.31 8.74 -3.32
N GLY A 75 35.24 7.80 -3.06
CA GLY A 75 36.14 7.85 -1.92
C GLY A 75 35.50 7.63 -0.55
N SER A 76 34.24 7.16 -0.51
CA SER A 76 33.50 6.95 0.73
C SER A 76 33.47 5.47 1.11
N ASN A 77 33.36 5.16 2.40
CA ASN A 77 33.26 3.78 2.86
C ASN A 77 32.00 3.10 2.29
N LEU A 78 31.95 1.76 2.31
CA LEU A 78 30.74 1.02 1.92
C LEU A 78 29.50 1.51 2.72
N GLU A 79 29.74 1.97 3.94
CA GLU A 79 28.73 2.53 4.84
C GLU A 79 28.18 3.88 4.39
N ASP A 80 28.81 4.57 3.44
CA ASP A 80 28.47 5.93 2.96
C ASP A 80 27.70 5.93 1.64
N PHE A 81 26.98 4.85 1.34
CA PHE A 81 26.16 4.82 0.14
C PHE A 81 25.02 5.86 0.20
N GLY A 82 24.69 6.43 -0.95
CA GLY A 82 23.58 7.37 -1.10
C GLY A 82 22.25 6.66 -1.40
N SER A 83 22.29 5.64 -2.28
CA SER A 83 21.10 4.87 -2.66
C SER A 83 21.39 3.40 -2.93
N VAL A 84 20.35 2.58 -2.77
CA VAL A 84 20.36 1.14 -3.13
C VAL A 84 19.21 0.85 -4.07
N GLU A 85 19.49 0.20 -5.19
CA GLU A 85 18.51 -0.23 -6.18
C GLU A 85 18.24 -1.72 -6.02
N PHE A 86 16.96 -2.10 -6.08
CA PHE A 86 16.49 -3.47 -5.98
C PHE A 86 15.64 -3.79 -7.20
N GLN A 87 15.80 -4.97 -7.80
CA GLN A 87 15.01 -5.45 -8.92
C GLN A 87 14.45 -6.84 -8.66
N GLY A 88 13.22 -7.08 -9.13
CA GLY A 88 12.53 -8.36 -9.02
C GLY A 88 12.19 -8.71 -7.58
N LEU A 89 11.44 -7.85 -6.87
CA LEU A 89 10.99 -8.13 -5.50
C LEU A 89 9.81 -9.11 -5.54
N ARG A 90 10.05 -10.35 -5.13
CA ARG A 90 9.10 -11.47 -5.19
C ARG A 90 8.92 -12.17 -3.85
N ASP A 91 7.78 -12.83 -3.69
CA ASP A 91 7.44 -13.62 -2.51
C ASP A 91 7.68 -12.88 -1.18
N GLY A 92 7.45 -11.57 -1.18
CA GLY A 92 7.53 -10.75 0.01
C GLY A 92 6.52 -11.24 1.03
N ARG A 93 6.97 -11.48 2.25
CA ARG A 93 6.15 -11.88 3.40
C ARG A 93 6.42 -10.95 4.55
N LEU A 94 5.34 -10.58 5.21
CA LEU A 94 5.31 -9.66 6.32
C LEU A 94 4.81 -10.40 7.53
N TYR A 95 5.49 -10.26 8.65
CA TYR A 95 5.14 -10.92 9.88
C TYR A 95 4.65 -9.89 10.91
N ASP A 96 3.62 -10.25 11.65
CA ASP A 96 3.16 -9.57 12.85
C ASP A 96 3.44 -10.49 14.04
N LYS A 97 4.36 -10.08 14.93
CA LYS A 97 4.77 -10.87 16.11
C LYS A 97 5.17 -12.31 15.74
N GLY A 98 5.89 -12.47 14.62
CA GLY A 98 6.37 -13.75 14.10
C GLY A 98 5.33 -14.56 13.31
N ARG A 99 4.13 -14.04 13.05
CA ARG A 99 3.09 -14.71 12.24
C ARG A 99 2.92 -14.03 10.89
N PRO A 100 2.83 -14.77 9.76
CA PRO A 100 2.54 -14.17 8.46
C PRO A 100 1.24 -13.36 8.52
N ALA A 101 1.27 -12.14 8.01
CA ALA A 101 0.15 -11.22 8.09
C ALA A 101 -0.17 -10.55 6.74
N ALA A 102 0.84 -10.40 5.87
CA ALA A 102 0.63 -9.95 4.50
C ALA A 102 1.74 -10.43 3.56
N ARG A 103 1.46 -10.36 2.26
CA ARG A 103 2.39 -10.65 1.17
C ARG A 103 2.52 -9.45 0.25
N PHE A 104 3.67 -9.29 -0.37
CA PHE A 104 3.90 -8.20 -1.31
C PHE A 104 4.86 -8.57 -2.44
N SER A 105 4.77 -7.82 -3.54
CA SER A 105 5.68 -7.88 -4.67
C SER A 105 5.75 -6.53 -5.38
N ALA A 106 6.89 -6.23 -5.99
CA ALA A 106 7.11 -5.06 -6.83
C ALA A 106 8.18 -5.38 -7.88
N GLU A 107 8.16 -4.70 -9.02
CA GLU A 107 9.21 -4.89 -10.04
C GLU A 107 10.54 -4.32 -9.57
N SER A 108 10.54 -3.16 -8.91
CA SER A 108 11.77 -2.57 -8.38
C SER A 108 11.53 -1.70 -7.13
N ALA A 109 12.61 -1.41 -6.41
CA ALA A 109 12.62 -0.43 -5.35
C ALA A 109 13.94 0.37 -5.35
N ILE A 110 13.88 1.61 -4.89
CA ILE A 110 15.05 2.43 -4.59
C ILE A 110 14.98 2.85 -3.14
N TYR A 111 16.04 2.60 -2.39
CA TYR A 111 16.23 3.15 -1.06
C TYR A 111 17.05 4.44 -1.12
N ASP A 112 16.48 5.53 -0.61
CA ASP A 112 17.20 6.77 -0.35
C ASP A 112 17.53 6.83 1.15
N ARG A 113 18.83 6.80 1.46
CA ARG A 113 19.31 6.80 2.85
C ARG A 113 19.13 8.16 3.52
N GLN A 114 19.30 9.26 2.79
CA GLN A 114 19.20 10.60 3.36
C GLN A 114 17.77 10.90 3.80
N MET A 115 16.81 10.56 2.95
CA MET A 115 15.39 10.72 3.26
C MET A 115 14.84 9.59 4.12
N ARG A 116 15.56 8.45 4.21
CA ARG A 116 15.11 7.20 4.83
C ARG A 116 13.78 6.73 4.24
N GLN A 117 13.76 6.64 2.91
CA GLN A 117 12.56 6.32 2.14
C GLN A 117 12.81 5.23 1.13
N PHE A 118 11.79 4.41 0.90
CA PHE A 118 11.75 3.48 -0.22
C PHE A 118 10.77 3.99 -1.26
N ARG A 119 11.22 4.08 -2.50
CA ARG A 119 10.35 4.23 -3.65
C ARG A 119 10.16 2.86 -4.30
N LEU A 120 8.98 2.27 -4.15
CA LEU A 120 8.61 1.01 -4.80
C LEU A 120 7.91 1.31 -6.13
N MET A 121 8.28 0.60 -7.19
CA MET A 121 7.87 0.91 -8.55
C MET A 121 7.55 -0.36 -9.35
N GLY A 122 6.77 -0.17 -10.41
CA GLY A 122 6.39 -1.22 -11.34
C GLY A 122 5.44 -2.23 -10.68
N SER A 123 4.18 -1.80 -10.56
CA SER A 123 3.07 -2.67 -10.18
C SER A 123 3.18 -3.25 -8.77
N LEU A 124 3.26 -2.40 -7.75
CA LEU A 124 3.16 -2.81 -6.36
C LEU A 124 1.85 -3.58 -6.13
N LYS A 125 1.98 -4.76 -5.54
CA LYS A 125 0.86 -5.56 -5.05
C LYS A 125 1.09 -5.89 -3.58
N VAL A 126 0.09 -5.65 -2.76
CA VAL A 126 0.05 -6.05 -1.36
C VAL A 126 -1.23 -6.85 -1.13
N ALA A 127 -1.12 -7.97 -0.44
CA ALA A 127 -2.26 -8.82 -0.08
C ALA A 127 -2.21 -9.19 1.40
N SER A 128 -3.30 -9.00 2.14
CA SER A 128 -3.42 -9.50 3.51
C SER A 128 -3.72 -11.01 3.51
N GLU A 129 -3.45 -11.70 4.62
CA GLU A 129 -3.88 -13.10 4.78
C GLU A 129 -5.41 -13.25 4.80
N GLN A 130 -6.16 -12.15 4.94
CA GLN A 130 -7.63 -12.12 4.87
C GLN A 130 -8.14 -11.97 3.43
N GLY A 131 -7.24 -11.83 2.45
CA GLY A 131 -7.58 -11.67 1.03
C GLY A 131 -7.84 -10.21 0.60
N ASP A 132 -7.58 -9.22 1.45
CA ASP A 132 -7.63 -7.82 1.05
C ASP A 132 -6.43 -7.51 0.16
N THR A 133 -6.61 -6.75 -0.90
CA THR A 133 -5.54 -6.39 -1.84
C THR A 133 -5.42 -4.89 -2.01
N LEU A 134 -4.19 -4.40 -2.11
CA LEU A 134 -3.87 -3.03 -2.48
C LEU A 134 -2.89 -3.06 -3.65
N ASN A 135 -3.25 -2.39 -4.74
CA ASN A 135 -2.43 -2.32 -5.95
C ASN A 135 -2.16 -0.86 -6.29
N ALA A 136 -0.93 -0.55 -6.68
CA ALA A 136 -0.52 0.79 -7.12
C ALA A 136 0.66 0.68 -8.11
N PRO A 137 0.81 1.62 -9.06
CA PRO A 137 1.96 1.62 -9.96
C PRO A 137 3.26 1.97 -9.23
N GLU A 138 3.20 2.87 -8.24
CA GLU A 138 4.30 3.22 -7.37
C GLU A 138 3.80 3.55 -5.95
N CYS A 139 4.69 3.46 -4.97
CA CYS A 139 4.48 4.09 -3.67
C CYS A 139 5.80 4.58 -3.08
N ILE A 140 5.73 5.69 -2.35
CA ILE A 140 6.81 6.13 -1.47
C ILE A 140 6.46 5.70 -0.06
N TRP A 141 7.40 5.03 0.58
CA TRP A 141 7.31 4.72 1.98
C TRP A 141 8.37 5.49 2.76
N SER A 142 7.95 6.16 3.83
CA SER A 142 8.85 6.83 4.77
C SER A 142 9.04 6.03 6.06
N GLU A 143 10.29 5.76 6.41
CA GLU A 143 10.64 5.07 7.67
C GLU A 143 10.24 5.86 8.91
N SER A 144 10.29 7.18 8.84
CA SER A 144 10.10 8.05 9.99
C SER A 144 8.67 8.05 10.51
N ASP A 145 7.69 7.98 9.60
CA ASP A 145 6.26 8.02 9.93
C ASP A 145 5.54 6.69 9.66
N GLY A 146 6.16 5.76 8.92
CA GLY A 146 5.55 4.48 8.58
C GLY A 146 4.36 4.58 7.62
N ILE A 147 4.23 5.70 6.89
CA ILE A 147 3.12 5.96 5.96
C ILE A 147 3.54 5.58 4.54
N LEU A 148 2.65 4.84 3.86
CA LEU A 148 2.73 4.62 2.42
C LEU A 148 2.00 5.75 1.70
N ARG A 149 2.68 6.38 0.75
CA ARG A 149 2.16 7.47 -0.07
C ARG A 149 2.01 6.99 -1.50
N PHE A 150 0.80 7.07 -2.01
CA PHE A 150 0.46 6.74 -3.39
C PHE A 150 0.16 8.04 -4.13
N SER A 151 1.04 8.44 -5.04
CA SER A 151 0.94 9.66 -5.86
C SER A 151 0.29 9.41 -7.22
N GLN A 152 0.27 8.17 -7.68
CA GLN A 152 -0.19 7.78 -9.02
C GLN A 152 -1.34 6.78 -8.97
N GLY A 153 -2.20 6.97 -7.98
CA GLY A 153 -3.38 6.16 -7.76
C GLY A 153 -3.12 4.88 -6.97
N ALA A 154 -4.19 4.42 -6.32
CA ALA A 154 -4.23 3.15 -5.65
C ALA A 154 -5.60 2.50 -5.83
N HIS A 155 -5.60 1.18 -5.88
CA HIS A 155 -6.80 0.36 -5.94
C HIS A 155 -6.79 -0.61 -4.76
N ALA A 156 -7.63 -0.30 -3.77
CA ALA A 156 -7.84 -1.11 -2.59
C ALA A 156 -9.10 -1.95 -2.77
N ARG A 157 -9.02 -3.25 -2.47
CA ARG A 157 -10.13 -4.19 -2.51
C ARG A 157 -10.15 -5.01 -1.25
N SER A 158 -11.33 -5.21 -0.71
CA SER A 158 -11.62 -6.14 0.38
C SER A 158 -12.72 -7.11 -0.08
N ARG A 159 -13.08 -8.07 0.78
CA ARG A 159 -14.23 -8.95 0.54
C ARG A 159 -15.53 -8.19 0.28
N ASP A 160 -15.72 -7.06 0.97
CA ASP A 160 -17.01 -6.37 1.05
C ASP A 160 -17.10 -5.16 0.12
N GLY A 161 -15.99 -4.75 -0.52
CA GLY A 161 -15.99 -3.60 -1.42
C GLY A 161 -14.61 -3.25 -1.95
N GLU A 162 -14.58 -2.37 -2.96
CA GLU A 162 -13.37 -1.83 -3.57
C GLU A 162 -13.44 -0.31 -3.71
N VAL A 163 -12.26 0.31 -3.70
CA VAL A 163 -12.07 1.75 -3.83
C VAL A 163 -10.87 2.02 -4.72
N ARG A 164 -11.06 2.94 -5.66
CA ARG A 164 -10.02 3.55 -6.48
C ARG A 164 -9.85 5.00 -6.06
N VAL A 165 -8.60 5.39 -5.85
CA VAL A 165 -8.20 6.74 -5.43
C VAL A 165 -7.07 7.21 -6.36
N PRO A 166 -7.02 8.50 -6.73
CA PRO A 166 -5.94 9.08 -7.53
C PRO A 166 -4.67 9.33 -6.70
N SER A 167 -4.84 9.57 -5.40
CA SER A 167 -3.75 9.66 -4.44
C SER A 167 -4.22 9.12 -3.09
N ALA A 168 -3.31 8.59 -2.29
CA ALA A 168 -3.65 8.16 -0.94
C ALA A 168 -2.48 8.15 0.02
N LEU A 169 -2.81 8.36 1.28
CA LEU A 169 -1.98 8.00 2.42
C LEU A 169 -2.55 6.72 3.01
N PHE A 170 -1.73 5.70 3.15
CA PHE A 170 -2.10 4.51 3.87
C PHE A 170 -1.20 4.36 5.08
N SER A 171 -1.83 4.17 6.24
CA SER A 171 -1.14 3.76 7.44
C SER A 171 -1.31 2.26 7.63
N PRO A 172 -0.27 1.46 7.36
CA PRO A 172 -0.16 0.08 7.81
C PRO A 172 -0.63 -0.18 9.23
N ARG A 173 -0.20 0.68 10.15
CA ARG A 173 -0.40 0.55 11.60
C ARG A 173 -1.84 0.76 12.01
N THR A 174 -2.61 1.55 11.27
CA THR A 174 -4.02 1.80 11.58
C THR A 174 -4.95 1.26 10.51
N ARG A 175 -4.43 0.61 9.44
CA ARG A 175 -5.16 0.14 8.26
C ARG A 175 -6.19 1.15 7.77
N VAL A 176 -5.81 2.42 7.87
CA VAL A 176 -6.60 3.53 7.36
C VAL A 176 -5.98 3.95 6.03
N LEU A 177 -6.81 3.95 4.99
CA LEU A 177 -6.52 4.59 3.72
C LEU A 177 -7.23 5.93 3.68
N GLU A 178 -6.49 7.01 3.51
CA GLU A 178 -7.01 8.37 3.40
C GLU A 178 -6.71 8.92 2.00
N CYS A 179 -7.73 9.51 1.39
CA CYS A 179 -7.63 10.18 0.10
C CYS A 179 -8.32 11.54 0.21
N MET A 180 -7.60 12.58 -0.20
CA MET A 180 -8.04 13.97 -0.09
C MET A 180 -8.52 14.56 -1.43
N GLU A 181 -8.35 13.83 -2.54
CA GLU A 181 -8.46 14.33 -3.92
C GLU A 181 -9.46 13.53 -4.77
N GLY A 182 -10.56 13.10 -4.16
CA GLY A 182 -11.58 12.33 -4.84
C GLY A 182 -11.38 10.83 -4.74
N ALA A 183 -12.45 10.08 -4.55
CA ALA A 183 -12.41 8.62 -4.49
C ALA A 183 -13.64 8.06 -5.20
N ALA A 184 -13.47 6.94 -5.88
CA ALA A 184 -14.57 6.15 -6.43
C ALA A 184 -14.59 4.78 -5.75
N GLY A 185 -15.75 4.32 -5.32
CA GLY A 185 -15.88 3.03 -4.67
C GLY A 185 -17.11 2.27 -5.10
N ARG A 186 -17.05 0.96 -4.86
CA ARG A 186 -18.15 0.03 -5.11
C ARG A 186 -18.25 -0.96 -3.98
N PHE A 187 -19.46 -1.22 -3.53
CA PHE A 187 -19.75 -2.32 -2.61
C PHE A 187 -21.16 -2.83 -2.89
N GLU A 188 -21.32 -4.15 -3.05
CA GLU A 188 -22.59 -4.75 -3.48
C GLU A 188 -23.17 -4.07 -4.76
N GLU A 189 -24.42 -3.62 -4.68
CA GLU A 189 -25.16 -2.88 -5.70
C GLU A 189 -24.97 -1.36 -5.61
N HIS A 190 -24.07 -0.89 -4.73
CA HIS A 190 -23.78 0.52 -4.54
C HIS A 190 -22.49 0.91 -5.27
N SER A 191 -22.53 2.02 -6.00
CA SER A 191 -21.35 2.74 -6.45
C SER A 191 -21.40 4.16 -5.91
N PHE A 192 -20.23 4.72 -5.60
CA PHE A 192 -20.15 6.09 -5.12
C PHE A 192 -18.88 6.79 -5.60
N GLN A 193 -18.95 8.11 -5.61
CA GLN A 193 -17.85 9.03 -5.74
C GLN A 193 -17.90 9.98 -4.55
N ALA A 194 -16.75 10.30 -3.98
CA ALA A 194 -16.63 11.23 -2.86
C ALA A 194 -15.46 12.17 -3.10
N GLY A 195 -15.54 13.43 -2.68
CA GLY A 195 -14.41 14.37 -2.76
C GLY A 195 -13.26 14.00 -1.84
N ARG A 196 -13.55 13.36 -0.69
CA ARG A 196 -12.58 12.81 0.25
C ARG A 196 -13.07 11.47 0.75
N LEU A 197 -12.12 10.61 1.07
CA LEU A 197 -12.39 9.29 1.61
C LEU A 197 -11.42 8.94 2.72
N ARG A 198 -11.96 8.44 3.82
CA ARG A 198 -11.22 7.70 4.82
C ARG A 198 -11.81 6.31 4.93
N TRP A 199 -11.02 5.29 4.63
CA TRP A 199 -11.42 3.90 4.76
C TRP A 199 -10.64 3.25 5.91
N ASP A 200 -11.34 2.96 7.00
CA ASP A 200 -10.87 2.06 8.05
C ASP A 200 -11.20 0.61 7.66
N ILE A 201 -10.19 -0.09 7.14
CA ILE A 201 -10.36 -1.44 6.58
C ILE A 201 -10.72 -2.44 7.69
N GLU A 202 -10.16 -2.30 8.90
CA GLU A 202 -10.43 -3.23 10.00
C GLU A 202 -11.85 -3.06 10.55
N ARG A 203 -12.28 -1.81 10.74
CA ARG A 203 -13.65 -1.49 11.15
C ARG A 203 -14.66 -1.70 10.03
N ARG A 204 -14.19 -1.89 8.79
CA ARG A 204 -15.01 -2.03 7.58
C ARG A 204 -15.91 -0.82 7.38
N LEU A 205 -15.32 0.35 7.53
CA LEU A 205 -16.03 1.62 7.57
C LEU A 205 -15.40 2.59 6.58
N LEU A 206 -16.23 3.18 5.71
CA LEU A 206 -15.84 4.30 4.88
C LEU A 206 -16.51 5.58 5.37
N GLU A 207 -15.73 6.63 5.50
CA GLU A 207 -16.16 7.98 5.79
C GLU A 207 -15.86 8.82 4.55
N CYS A 208 -16.92 9.27 3.90
CA CYS A 208 -16.88 9.99 2.63
C CYS A 208 -17.32 11.43 2.88
N ASP A 209 -16.49 12.39 2.47
CA ASP A 209 -16.74 13.82 2.64
C ASP A 209 -16.48 14.59 1.33
N GLY A 210 -16.68 15.91 1.33
CA GLY A 210 -16.37 16.76 0.18
C GLY A 210 -17.35 16.61 -0.98
N GLY A 211 -18.61 16.30 -0.70
CA GLY A 211 -19.60 15.96 -1.71
C GLY A 211 -19.50 14.47 -2.06
N VAL A 212 -20.62 13.77 -1.92
CA VAL A 212 -20.74 12.34 -2.19
C VAL A 212 -21.90 12.15 -3.13
N ALA A 213 -21.64 11.54 -4.27
CA ALA A 213 -22.67 11.12 -5.21
C ALA A 213 -22.60 9.60 -5.37
N GLY A 214 -23.73 8.95 -5.59
CA GLY A 214 -23.71 7.52 -5.81
C GLY A 214 -24.99 6.98 -6.39
N THR A 215 -24.97 5.69 -6.66
CA THR A 215 -26.11 4.94 -7.17
C THR A 215 -26.29 3.68 -6.34
N ARG A 216 -27.55 3.31 -6.09
CA ARG A 216 -27.95 2.02 -5.54
C ARG A 216 -29.02 1.47 -6.46
N ARG A 217 -28.74 0.36 -7.15
CA ARG A 217 -29.62 -0.13 -8.23
C ARG A 217 -29.83 0.98 -9.28
N SER A 218 -31.05 1.49 -9.41
CA SER A 218 -31.41 2.61 -10.29
C SER A 218 -31.54 3.95 -9.57
N THR A 219 -31.49 3.98 -8.24
CA THR A 219 -31.66 5.21 -7.45
C THR A 219 -30.33 5.96 -7.33
N ARG A 220 -30.34 7.25 -7.68
CA ARG A 220 -29.18 8.14 -7.49
C ARG A 220 -29.33 8.94 -6.21
N TYR A 221 -28.23 9.19 -5.52
CA TYR A 221 -28.20 10.07 -4.36
C TYR A 221 -27.03 11.05 -4.45
N SER A 222 -27.22 12.22 -3.85
CA SER A 222 -26.18 13.22 -3.66
C SER A 222 -26.25 13.77 -2.24
N ALA A 223 -25.13 13.83 -1.55
CA ALA A 223 -25.02 14.26 -0.17
C ALA A 223 -23.72 15.04 0.04
N ARG A 224 -23.63 15.80 1.13
CA ARG A 224 -22.39 16.48 1.53
C ARG A 224 -21.36 15.48 2.07
N SER A 225 -21.85 14.51 2.84
CA SER A 225 -21.06 13.42 3.41
C SER A 225 -21.89 12.16 3.56
N ALA A 226 -21.20 11.03 3.57
CA ALA A 226 -21.80 9.72 3.76
C ALA A 226 -20.87 8.84 4.60
N ARG A 227 -21.47 8.01 5.43
CA ARG A 227 -20.79 6.95 6.18
C ARG A 227 -21.29 5.61 5.69
N VAL A 228 -20.38 4.78 5.19
CA VAL A 228 -20.68 3.44 4.68
C VAL A 228 -20.12 2.41 5.65
N ASP A 229 -21.00 1.66 6.28
CA ASP A 229 -20.66 0.50 7.10
C ASP A 229 -20.77 -0.75 6.24
N LEU A 230 -19.62 -1.26 5.77
CA LEU A 230 -19.57 -2.45 4.92
C LEU A 230 -19.94 -3.73 5.68
N ARG A 231 -19.77 -3.77 7.01
CA ARG A 231 -20.18 -4.93 7.80
C ARG A 231 -21.70 -5.04 7.86
N ASN A 232 -22.36 -3.93 8.13
CA ASN A 232 -23.81 -3.87 8.26
C ASN A 232 -24.52 -3.57 6.93
N LYS A 233 -23.75 -3.41 5.84
CA LYS A 233 -24.24 -3.12 4.49
C LYS A 233 -25.14 -1.87 4.47
N ALA A 234 -24.75 -0.86 5.24
CA ALA A 234 -25.56 0.32 5.49
C ALA A 234 -24.84 1.58 5.05
N ILE A 235 -25.56 2.48 4.37
CA ILE A 235 -25.12 3.85 4.12
C ILE A 235 -25.96 4.78 4.99
N ARG A 236 -25.30 5.69 5.70
CA ARG A 236 -25.93 6.85 6.34
C ARG A 236 -25.43 8.10 5.66
N VAL A 237 -26.35 8.87 5.08
CA VAL A 237 -26.08 10.19 4.50
C VAL A 237 -26.48 11.24 5.52
N ASN A 238 -25.56 12.15 5.87
CA ASN A 238 -25.83 13.09 6.96
C ASN A 238 -26.59 14.34 6.47
N GLU A 239 -26.41 14.75 5.21
CA GLU A 239 -27.11 15.90 4.59
C GLU A 239 -27.14 15.70 3.07
N GLY A 240 -28.31 15.54 2.44
CA GLY A 240 -28.37 15.28 1.00
C GLY A 240 -29.76 15.12 0.40
N THR A 241 -29.82 15.14 -0.93
CA THR A 241 -31.03 14.90 -1.74
C THR A 241 -30.95 13.51 -2.36
N ILE A 242 -31.98 12.70 -2.13
CA ILE A 242 -32.16 11.42 -2.84
C ILE A 242 -33.01 11.71 -4.07
N VAL A 243 -32.46 11.48 -5.26
CA VAL A 243 -33.20 11.65 -6.52
C VAL A 243 -33.65 10.27 -6.98
N LEU A 244 -34.92 9.96 -6.72
CA LEU A 244 -35.59 8.78 -7.27
C LEU A 244 -35.90 9.07 -8.75
N ARG A 245 -35.03 8.65 -9.67
CA ARG A 245 -35.42 8.51 -11.08
C ARG A 245 -35.94 7.08 -11.25
N MET A 246 -37.26 6.93 -11.35
CA MET A 246 -37.84 5.74 -11.95
C MET A 246 -37.48 5.78 -13.43
N GLU A 247 -36.68 4.83 -13.91
CA GLU A 247 -36.58 4.59 -15.35
C GLU A 247 -37.97 4.12 -15.80
N GLU A 248 -38.71 4.99 -16.49
CA GLU A 248 -39.85 4.57 -17.30
C GLU A 248 -39.33 3.50 -18.26
N GLN A 249 -39.74 2.25 -18.03
CA GLN A 249 -39.68 1.22 -19.05
C GLN A 249 -40.43 1.75 -20.26
N ARG A 250 -39.70 2.24 -21.27
CA ARG A 250 -40.24 2.37 -22.61
C ARG A 250 -40.54 0.96 -23.11
N GLU A 251 -41.77 0.51 -22.87
CA GLU A 251 -42.39 -0.56 -23.63
C GLU A 251 -42.32 -0.14 -25.10
N GLY A 252 -41.42 -0.77 -25.84
CA GLY A 252 -41.43 -0.74 -27.29
C GLY A 252 -42.69 -1.44 -27.77
N ALA A 253 -43.75 -0.67 -27.98
CA ALA A 253 -44.83 -1.01 -28.89
C ALA A 253 -44.25 -1.08 -30.32
N GLY A 254 -43.58 -2.19 -30.63
CA GLY A 254 -43.21 -2.58 -31.98
C GLY A 254 -44.43 -3.12 -32.69
N VAL A 255 -45.16 -2.22 -33.34
CA VAL A 255 -46.21 -2.54 -34.32
C VAL A 255 -45.59 -3.34 -35.46
N SER A 256 -46.13 -4.54 -35.71
CA SER A 256 -45.85 -5.33 -36.91
C SER A 256 -46.59 -4.74 -38.11
N PRO A 257 -45.95 -4.67 -39.29
CA PRO A 257 -46.61 -4.89 -40.57
C PRO A 257 -46.53 -6.37 -40.98
#